data_AF-A0A3A9SAF3-F1
#
_entry.id   AF-A0A3A9SAF3-F1
#
_cell.length_a   1.000
_cell.length_b   1.000
_cell.length_c   1.000
_cell.angle_alpha   90.00
_cell.angle_beta   90.00
_cell.angle_gamma   90.00
#
_symmetry.space_group_name_H-M   'P 1'
#
loop_
_entity.id
_entity.type
_entity.pdbx_description
1 polymer ?
#
loop_
_entity_poly.entity_id
_entity_poly.type
_entity_poly.pdbx_seq_one_letter_code
_entity_poly.pdbx_strand_id
1 'polypeptide(L)'
;MRKVFIPIIDARMNMNIIEFIEKYDIAIAVKVDIKNKRFEIIKRDVELESYDLFEQLILFGNVDSIVANVEGMILPRIWTQGDSKCVLCKKSKEQIIALFYDKRMDAKEHFFYAKQLDTIMNSNIEW
;
A
#
# COMPACT_ATOMS: atom_id res chain seq x y z
N MET A 1 -33.76 6.80 13.50
CA MET A 1 -32.81 6.85 12.36
C MET A 1 -31.51 7.47 12.85
N ARG A 2 -30.42 6.69 12.94
CA ARG A 2 -29.09 7.23 13.23
C ARG A 2 -28.55 7.84 11.94
N LYS A 3 -28.30 9.15 11.94
CA LYS A 3 -27.53 9.81 10.88
C LYS A 3 -26.13 9.18 10.90
N VAL A 4 -25.80 8.42 9.87
CA VAL A 4 -24.43 7.99 9.61
C VAL A 4 -23.66 9.25 9.24
N PHE A 5 -22.84 9.74 10.16
CA PHE A 5 -21.92 10.83 9.88
C PHE A 5 -20.78 10.23 9.08
N ILE A 6 -20.84 10.36 7.76
CA ILE A 6 -19.67 10.19 6.90
C ILE A 6 -18.93 11.52 7.02
N PRO A 7 -17.78 11.60 7.69
CA PRO A 7 -17.03 12.84 7.72
C PRO A 7 -16.68 13.16 6.28
N ILE A 8 -17.19 14.30 5.81
CA ILE A 8 -16.74 14.96 4.60
C ILE A 8 -15.24 15.12 4.79
N ILE A 9 -14.48 14.40 3.98
CA ILE A 9 -13.01 14.44 3.97
C ILE A 9 -12.68 15.91 3.70
N ASP A 10 -12.11 16.58 4.71
CA ASP A 10 -11.71 17.97 4.60
C ASP A 10 -10.74 18.09 3.42
N ALA A 11 -11.17 18.83 2.41
CA ALA A 11 -10.38 19.13 1.25
C ALA A 11 -9.30 20.13 1.68
N ARG A 12 -8.15 19.62 2.16
CA ARG A 12 -6.78 20.21 2.21
C ARG A 12 -5.94 19.70 3.40
N MET A 13 -5.86 18.40 3.63
CA MET A 13 -4.72 17.85 4.37
C MET A 13 -3.82 17.10 3.39
N ASN A 14 -2.70 17.70 3.02
CA ASN A 14 -1.56 16.93 2.50
C ASN A 14 -1.07 16.08 3.67
N MET A 15 -1.22 14.77 3.54
CA MET A 15 -0.75 13.80 4.51
C MET A 15 0.54 13.24 3.94
N ASN A 16 1.62 13.30 4.72
CA ASN A 16 2.87 12.66 4.28
C ASN A 16 2.78 11.14 4.47
N ILE A 17 3.68 10.40 3.83
CA ILE A 17 3.68 8.94 3.86
C ILE A 17 3.85 8.39 5.29
N ILE A 18 4.58 9.08 6.18
CA ILE A 18 4.79 8.65 7.57
C ILE A 18 3.46 8.70 8.34
N GLU A 19 2.73 9.81 8.25
CA GLU A 19 1.39 9.95 8.85
C GLU A 19 0.41 8.93 8.28
N PHE A 20 0.51 8.64 6.97
CA PHE A 20 -0.32 7.63 6.33
C PHE A 20 -0.05 6.23 6.90
N ILE A 21 1.22 5.80 6.95
CA ILE A 21 1.55 4.45 7.43
C ILE A 21 1.23 4.28 8.92
N GLU A 22 1.32 5.34 9.72
CA GLU A 22 0.88 5.30 11.12
C GLU A 22 -0.64 5.18 11.23
N LYS A 23 -1.37 6.04 10.53
CA LYS A 23 -2.84 6.10 10.60
C LYS A 23 -3.51 4.80 10.14
N TYR A 24 -2.95 4.15 9.13
CA TYR A 24 -3.51 2.94 8.53
C TYR A 24 -2.82 1.66 9.00
N ASP A 25 -1.95 1.75 10.01
CA ASP A 25 -1.22 0.63 10.60
C ASP A 25 -0.44 -0.21 9.58
N ILE A 26 0.27 0.49 8.69
CA ILE A 26 1.14 -0.11 7.68
C ILE A 26 2.53 -0.24 8.27
N ALA A 27 3.08 -1.45 8.36
CA ALA A 27 4.40 -1.68 8.93
C ALA A 27 5.53 -1.21 8.00
N ILE A 28 5.37 -1.41 6.69
CA ILE A 28 6.36 -1.01 5.68
C ILE A 28 5.67 -0.42 4.46
N ALA A 29 6.10 0.76 4.03
CA ALA A 29 5.79 1.30 2.72
C ALA A 29 7.04 1.26 1.84
N VAL A 30 6.87 0.85 0.59
CA VAL A 30 7.94 0.81 -0.40
C VAL A 30 7.51 1.57 -1.64
N LYS A 31 8.29 2.57 -2.02
CA LYS A 31 8.17 3.21 -3.32
C LYS A 31 9.04 2.46 -4.31
N VAL A 32 8.36 1.96 -5.33
CA VAL A 32 8.96 1.35 -6.51
C VAL A 32 9.20 2.46 -7.52
N ASP A 33 10.44 2.93 -7.60
CA ASP A 33 10.87 3.93 -8.59
C ASP A 33 11.17 3.21 -9.90
N ILE A 34 10.22 3.29 -10.83
CA ILE A 34 10.29 2.57 -12.11
C ILE A 34 11.43 3.11 -12.98
N LYS A 35 11.66 4.42 -12.92
CA LYS A 35 12.66 5.12 -13.74
C LYS A 35 14.07 4.77 -13.30
N ASN A 36 14.33 4.80 -11.99
CA ASN A 36 15.65 4.53 -11.42
C ASN A 36 15.86 3.06 -11.03
N LYS A 37 14.87 2.19 -11.27
CA LYS A 37 14.90 0.74 -11.01
C LYS A 37 15.32 0.40 -9.57
N ARG A 38 14.79 1.15 -8.59
CA ARG A 38 15.12 0.99 -7.18
C ARG A 38 13.90 0.98 -6.28
N PHE A 39 14.11 0.50 -5.06
CA PHE A 39 13.15 0.57 -3.97
C PHE A 39 13.59 1.63 -2.96
N GLU A 40 12.66 2.51 -2.57
CA GLU A 40 12.80 3.41 -1.43
C GLU A 40 11.88 2.87 -0.33
N ILE A 41 12.45 2.49 0.82
CA ILE A 41 11.74 1.75 1.88
C ILE A 41 11.59 2.64 3.11
N ILE A 42 10.37 2.73 3.63
CA ILE A 42 10.04 3.36 4.91
C ILE A 42 9.43 2.28 5.79
N LYS A 43 10.08 1.97 6.91
CA LYS A 43 9.65 0.97 7.89
C LYS A 43 9.34 1.66 9.22
N ARG A 44 8.23 1.27 9.86
CA ARG A 44 7.91 1.67 11.24
C ARG A 44 8.64 0.77 12.24
N ASP A 45 8.66 1.21 13.49
CA ASP A 45 9.14 0.39 14.61
C ASP A 45 8.21 -0.81 14.94
N VAL A 46 7.06 -0.91 14.27
CA VAL A 46 6.17 -2.07 14.33
C VAL A 46 6.65 -3.14 13.34
N GLU A 47 6.81 -4.37 13.81
CA GLU A 47 7.26 -5.49 12.98
C GLU A 47 6.10 -6.20 12.27
N LEU A 48 6.41 -6.83 11.15
CA LEU A 48 5.51 -7.78 10.51
C LEU A 48 5.60 -9.14 11.23
N GLU A 49 4.49 -9.85 11.36
CA GLU A 49 4.45 -11.24 11.84
C GLU A 49 5.28 -12.16 10.94
N SER A 50 5.28 -11.90 9.63
CA SER A 50 6.13 -12.57 8.66
C SER A 50 6.68 -11.58 7.63
N TYR A 51 8.00 -11.67 7.41
CA TYR A 51 8.69 -10.87 6.42
C TYR A 51 8.76 -11.53 5.04
N ASP A 52 8.40 -12.81 4.91
CA ASP A 52 8.55 -13.60 3.68
C ASP A 52 8.02 -12.88 2.44
N LEU A 53 6.81 -12.31 2.53
CA LEU A 53 6.19 -11.61 1.41
C LEU A 53 6.97 -10.34 1.04
N PHE A 54 7.45 -9.59 2.03
CA PHE A 54 8.30 -8.42 1.81
C PHE A 54 9.65 -8.82 1.21
N GLU A 55 10.28 -9.86 1.72
CA GLU A 55 11.56 -10.35 1.24
C GLU A 55 11.47 -10.81 -0.21
N GLN A 56 10.47 -11.64 -0.55
CA GLN A 56 10.26 -12.16 -1.90
C GLN A 56 10.02 -11.06 -2.93
N LEU A 57 9.25 -10.03 -2.56
CA LEU A 57 8.86 -8.98 -3.50
C LEU A 57 9.88 -7.86 -3.61
N ILE A 58 10.57 -7.53 -2.51
CA ILE A 58 11.39 -6.32 -2.40
C ILE A 58 12.88 -6.67 -2.26
N LEU A 59 13.26 -7.52 -1.30
CA LEU A 59 14.68 -7.80 -1.04
C LEU A 59 15.31 -8.73 -2.08
N PHE A 60 14.57 -9.76 -2.49
CA PHE A 60 14.96 -10.74 -3.49
C PHE A 60 14.27 -10.52 -4.85
N GLY A 61 13.30 -9.61 -4.89
CA GLY A 61 12.61 -9.21 -6.09
C GLY A 61 13.31 -8.07 -6.83
N ASN A 62 12.67 -7.59 -7.90
CA ASN A 62 13.13 -6.43 -8.66
C ASN A 62 11.95 -5.61 -9.17
N VAL A 63 12.25 -4.38 -9.58
CA VAL A 63 11.24 -3.42 -10.06
C VAL A 63 10.46 -3.96 -11.26
N ASP A 64 11.11 -4.62 -12.21
CA ASP A 64 10.47 -5.11 -13.44
C ASP A 64 9.43 -6.19 -13.14
N SER A 65 9.74 -7.10 -12.21
CA SER A 65 8.79 -8.09 -11.73
C SER A 65 7.55 -7.44 -11.10
N ILE A 66 7.70 -6.37 -10.33
CA ILE A 66 6.53 -5.67 -9.76
C ILE A 66 5.73 -4.95 -10.85
N VAL A 67 6.41 -4.26 -11.77
CA VAL A 67 5.75 -3.52 -12.87
C VAL A 67 4.94 -4.46 -13.75
N ALA A 68 5.50 -5.61 -14.14
CA ALA A 68 4.79 -6.61 -14.94
C ALA A 68 3.52 -7.13 -14.24
N ASN A 69 3.47 -7.10 -12.91
CA ASN A 69 2.31 -7.51 -12.15
C ASN A 69 1.23 -6.44 -12.02
N VAL A 70 1.49 -5.17 -12.35
CA VAL A 70 0.48 -4.09 -12.29
C VAL A 70 0.17 -3.45 -13.64
N GLU A 71 0.81 -3.93 -14.71
CA GLU A 71 0.54 -3.46 -16.06
C GLU A 71 -0.89 -3.82 -16.50
N GLY A 72 -1.60 -2.85 -17.09
CA GLY A 72 -2.99 -3.01 -17.54
C GLY A 72 -4.05 -3.10 -16.42
N MET A 73 -3.68 -3.04 -15.14
CA MET A 73 -4.64 -3.14 -14.04
C MET A 73 -5.33 -1.80 -13.73
N ILE A 74 -6.64 -1.86 -13.51
CA ILE A 74 -7.50 -0.73 -13.06
C ILE A 74 -7.68 -0.76 -11.53
N LEU A 75 -7.50 -1.93 -10.91
CA LEU A 75 -7.67 -2.16 -9.48
C LEU A 75 -6.31 -2.41 -8.81
N PRO A 76 -6.19 -2.13 -7.50
CA PRO A 76 -4.97 -2.46 -6.77
C PRO A 76 -4.73 -3.96 -6.79
N ARG A 77 -3.45 -4.33 -6.88
CA ARG A 77 -3.04 -5.74 -6.76
C ARG A 77 -2.81 -6.07 -5.30
N ILE A 78 -3.33 -7.23 -4.89
CA ILE A 78 -3.30 -7.69 -3.52
C ILE A 78 -2.52 -9.01 -3.48
N TRP A 79 -1.59 -9.11 -2.54
CA TRP A 79 -0.91 -10.35 -2.19
C TRP A 79 -1.11 -10.66 -0.72
N THR A 80 -1.11 -11.94 -0.37
CA THR A 80 -1.37 -12.41 0.99
C THR A 80 -0.55 -13.67 1.25
N GLN A 81 0.09 -13.72 2.40
CA GLN A 81 0.78 -14.90 2.92
C GLN A 81 0.48 -14.99 4.41
N GLY A 82 -0.41 -15.92 4.81
CA GLY A 82 -0.95 -15.95 6.16
C GLY A 82 -1.68 -14.64 6.50
N ASP A 83 -1.32 -14.05 7.64
CA ASP A 83 -1.90 -12.78 8.09
C ASP A 83 -1.24 -11.55 7.45
N SER A 84 -0.04 -11.70 6.90
CA SER A 84 0.71 -10.66 6.19
C SER A 84 0.17 -10.40 4.79
N LYS A 85 0.04 -9.11 4.46
CA LYS A 85 -0.62 -8.62 3.26
C LYS A 85 0.23 -7.56 2.59
N CYS A 86 0.15 -7.51 1.27
CA CYS A 86 0.73 -6.45 0.46
C CYS A 86 -0.31 -5.90 -0.52
N VAL A 87 -0.43 -4.59 -0.58
CA VAL A 87 -1.22 -3.89 -1.61
C VAL A 87 -0.30 -3.06 -2.47
N LEU A 88 -0.42 -3.22 -3.79
CA LEU A 88 0.27 -2.38 -4.78
C LEU A 88 -0.68 -1.29 -5.28
N CYS A 89 -0.36 -0.05 -4.96
CA CYS A 89 -1.08 1.15 -5.39
C CYS A 89 -0.30 1.84 -6.52
N LYS A 90 -0.91 1.96 -7.70
CA LYS A 90 -0.26 2.61 -8.84
C LYS A 90 -0.45 4.12 -8.78
N LYS A 91 0.53 4.85 -8.25
CA LYS A 91 0.47 6.31 -8.05
C LYS A 91 0.64 7.09 -9.35
N SER A 92 1.50 6.60 -10.26
CA SER A 92 1.72 7.21 -11.58
C SER A 92 2.24 6.18 -12.58
N LYS A 93 2.61 6.62 -13.79
CA LYS A 93 3.30 5.76 -14.76
C LYS A 93 4.73 5.39 -14.33
N GLU A 94 5.31 6.15 -13.40
CA GLU A 94 6.71 6.00 -12.96
C GLU A 94 6.84 5.53 -11.50
N GLN A 95 5.72 5.42 -10.78
CA GLN A 95 5.71 5.16 -9.35
C GLN A 95 4.60 4.19 -8.95
N ILE A 96 4.99 3.14 -8.22
CA ILE A 96 4.08 2.23 -7.52
C ILE A 96 4.44 2.26 -6.05
N ILE A 97 3.43 2.23 -5.18
CA ILE A 97 3.61 2.12 -3.73
C ILE A 97 3.16 0.73 -3.30
N ALA A 98 4.05 -0.03 -2.66
CA ALA A 98 3.72 -1.29 -2.01
C ALA A 98 3.54 -1.04 -0.51
N LEU A 99 2.41 -1.48 0.05
CA LEU A 99 2.06 -1.31 1.46
C LEU A 99 1.96 -2.68 2.12
N PHE A 100 2.81 -2.93 3.11
CA PHE A 100 2.88 -4.19 3.86
C PHE A 100 2.31 -4.02 5.27
N TYR A 101 1.40 -4.90 5.64
CA TYR A 101 0.72 -4.88 6.94
C TYR A 101 0.21 -6.27 7.33
N ASP A 102 0.02 -6.48 8.63
CA ASP A 102 -0.66 -7.66 9.15
C ASP A 102 -2.07 -7.31 9.56
N LYS A 103 -3.03 -8.08 9.04
CA LYS A 103 -4.43 -7.88 9.42
C LYS A 103 -5.25 -9.11 9.07
N ARG A 104 -5.99 -9.63 10.05
CA ARG A 104 -6.98 -10.70 9.81
C ARG A 104 -8.23 -10.10 9.17
N MET A 105 -8.48 -10.48 7.93
CA MET A 105 -9.64 -10.05 7.15
C MET A 105 -10.03 -11.19 6.22
N ASP A 106 -11.32 -11.34 5.97
CA ASP A 106 -11.76 -12.19 4.86
C ASP A 106 -11.39 -11.56 3.50
N ALA A 107 -11.56 -12.32 2.42
CA ALA A 107 -11.18 -11.86 1.08
C ALA A 107 -11.94 -10.60 0.63
N LYS A 108 -13.20 -10.45 1.05
CA LYS A 108 -14.05 -9.32 0.69
C LYS A 108 -13.65 -8.08 1.47
N GLU A 109 -13.46 -8.20 2.77
CA GLU A 109 -12.95 -7.14 3.65
C GLU A 109 -11.59 -6.65 3.16
N HIS A 110 -10.70 -7.59 2.83
CA HIS A 110 -9.38 -7.25 2.32
C HIS A 110 -9.46 -6.49 1.01
N PHE A 111 -10.31 -6.91 0.07
CA PHE A 111 -10.52 -6.19 -1.19
C PHE A 111 -11.00 -4.75 -0.97
N PHE A 112 -11.98 -4.53 -0.09
CA PHE A 112 -12.47 -3.18 0.20
C PHE A 112 -11.42 -2.31 0.89
N TYR A 113 -10.65 -2.89 1.81
CA TYR A 113 -9.59 -2.19 2.50
C TYR A 113 -8.45 -1.80 1.55
N ALA A 114 -8.01 -2.72 0.69
CA ALA A 114 -7.01 -2.44 -0.34
C ALA A 114 -7.46 -1.34 -1.31
N LYS A 115 -8.74 -1.36 -1.74
CA LYS A 115 -9.33 -0.31 -2.57
C LYS A 115 -9.36 1.05 -1.86
N GLN A 116 -9.63 1.06 -0.55
CA GLN A 116 -9.60 2.27 0.26
C GLN A 116 -8.17 2.83 0.34
N LEU A 117 -7.18 1.99 0.62
CA LEU A 117 -5.77 2.39 0.67
C LEU A 117 -5.31 2.96 -0.69
N ASP A 118 -5.63 2.29 -1.80
CA ASP A 118 -5.29 2.76 -3.14
C ASP A 118 -5.94 4.10 -3.47
N THR A 119 -7.22 4.28 -3.14
CA THR A 119 -7.93 5.56 -3.34
C THR A 119 -7.26 6.71 -2.57
N ILE A 120 -6.95 6.47 -1.29
CA ILE A 120 -6.34 7.50 -0.43
C ILE A 120 -4.92 7.80 -0.89
N MET A 121 -4.13 6.76 -1.17
CA MET A 121 -2.78 6.87 -1.69
C MET A 121 -2.75 7.71 -2.97
N ASN A 122 -3.73 7.53 -3.86
CA ASN A 122 -3.85 8.30 -5.10
C ASN A 122 -4.32 9.74 -4.93
N SER A 123 -4.90 10.12 -3.78
CA SER A 123 -5.47 11.44 -3.54
C SER A 123 -4.40 12.54 -3.43
N ASN A 124 -3.71 12.67 -2.29
CA ASN A 124 -2.68 13.69 -2.02
C ASN A 124 -1.66 13.22 -0.97
N ILE A 125 -1.31 11.93 -0.97
CA ILE A 125 -0.20 11.45 -0.13
C ILE A 125 1.12 11.89 -0.76
N GLU A 126 1.89 12.67 -0.01
CA GLU A 126 3.26 13.05 -0.35
C GLU A 126 4.22 11.97 0.15
N TRP A 127 5.07 11.49 -0.76
CA TRP A 127 6.12 10.51 -0.44
C TRP A 127 7.34 11.22 0.13
#